data_AF-A0A6A6W1Y3-F1
#
_entry.id   AF-A0A6A6W1Y3-F1
#
_cell.length_a   1.000
_cell.length_b   1.000
_cell.length_c   1.000
_cell.angle_alpha   90.00
_cell.angle_beta   90.00
_cell.angle_gamma   90.00
#
_symmetry.space_group_name_H-M   'P 1'
#
loop_
_entity.id
_entity.type
_entity.pdbx_description
1 polymer ?
#
loop_
_entity_poly.entity_id
_entity_poly.type
_entity_poly.pdbx_seq_one_letter_code
_entity_poly.pdbx_strand_id
1 'polypeptide(L)'
;MISATRNWFKRNRTNFAIGAGVLGAGYLATQYVLSKITEARHRMSDERIAKENLRRRFSQNQEDCTFTVLAILPTATENILQALPVEATLAELQRQKAERLAKSVNSVTESDATSAVPSIAAETQTDGEGKSIGGESFVHASQIEASTASVETPETATSTQPKKSKLQLWDDVKISSITRAFTLIYTLSLLTLLTRIQLNLLGRRTYLASVVSLASPPSSAAPINLENHDDDMEHSYGNDFETNRKYLSFSWWLLHRGCREILNKVQTAVKETFSTVSPREDLTLAKLSQLTLEVRRKVEGSTEEERRSNKWLPYLLPSPGQEGYVLQESGMAGPVESSPSTRPTDAPSLRRLLDETSDLIDSPPFTHVLTLLLDAGFSHLIDNKLAHLAYKLPPVSASLARIQEIINPEDAKAKVANSLAVFCRQAHSIGAGDSNEYLTKIEEVKDLEAFAAVVYSSHFEFEAISHDVVQQAASLTGVQDSYVDLGISRPPTAEGEQAELEKKVVEFEEAWGKALNKEDGIA
;
A
#
# COMPACT_ATOMS: atom_id res chain seq x y z
N MET A 1 -17.30 93.34 -15.65
CA MET A 1 -17.75 91.94 -15.44
C MET A 1 -16.89 91.15 -14.46
N ILE A 2 -15.56 91.36 -14.39
CA ILE A 2 -14.63 90.60 -13.51
C ILE A 2 -14.75 90.95 -12.01
N SER A 3 -15.21 92.15 -11.66
CA SER A 3 -15.40 92.59 -10.26
C SER A 3 -16.65 92.01 -9.58
N ALA A 4 -17.72 91.78 -10.35
CA ALA A 4 -18.97 91.19 -9.87
C ALA A 4 -18.81 89.70 -9.53
N THR A 5 -18.09 88.94 -10.37
CA THR A 5 -17.75 87.54 -10.12
C THR A 5 -16.84 87.37 -8.91
N ARG A 6 -15.92 88.30 -8.65
CA ARG A 6 -15.02 88.27 -7.49
C ARG A 6 -15.74 88.47 -6.15
N ASN A 7 -16.73 89.36 -6.10
CA ASN A 7 -17.52 89.61 -4.89
C ASN A 7 -18.55 88.50 -4.64
N TRP A 8 -19.12 87.92 -5.70
CA TRP A 8 -19.98 86.75 -5.61
C TRP A 8 -19.24 85.53 -5.06
N PHE A 9 -18.02 85.27 -5.57
CA PHE A 9 -17.18 84.18 -5.07
C PHE A 9 -16.82 84.36 -3.59
N LYS A 10 -16.43 85.58 -3.18
CA LYS A 10 -16.13 85.89 -1.77
C LYS A 10 -17.32 85.66 -0.83
N ARG A 11 -18.54 85.95 -1.28
CA ARG A 11 -19.77 85.77 -0.48
C ARG A 11 -20.21 84.31 -0.37
N ASN A 12 -19.81 83.43 -1.30
CA ASN A 12 -20.16 82.01 -1.29
C ASN A 12 -18.99 81.08 -0.89
N ARG A 13 -17.86 81.61 -0.39
CA ARG A 13 -16.64 80.86 -0.05
C ARG A 13 -16.87 79.71 0.94
N THR A 14 -17.76 79.87 1.91
CA THR A 14 -18.09 78.82 2.89
C THR A 14 -18.82 77.66 2.24
N ASN A 15 -19.80 77.94 1.37
CA ASN A 15 -20.53 76.91 0.63
C ASN A 15 -19.63 76.15 -0.34
N PHE A 16 -18.68 76.84 -1.01
CA PHE A 16 -17.67 76.17 -1.84
C PHE A 16 -16.68 75.33 -1.03
N ALA A 17 -16.26 75.80 0.16
CA ALA A 17 -15.37 75.03 1.03
C ALA A 17 -16.04 73.77 1.60
N ILE A 18 -17.31 73.87 2.00
CA ILE A 18 -18.11 72.71 2.43
C ILE A 18 -18.30 71.74 1.26
N GLY A 19 -18.66 72.23 0.07
CA GLY A 19 -18.78 71.40 -1.13
C GLY A 19 -17.48 70.69 -1.50
N ALA A 20 -16.34 71.39 -1.45
CA ALA A 20 -15.02 70.82 -1.71
C ALA A 20 -14.61 69.78 -0.64
N GLY A 21 -14.93 70.02 0.63
CA GLY A 21 -14.68 69.09 1.72
C GLY A 21 -15.49 67.79 1.58
N VAL A 22 -16.78 67.89 1.25
CA VAL A 22 -17.65 66.74 1.01
C VAL A 22 -17.20 65.94 -0.21
N LEU A 23 -16.83 66.61 -1.31
CA LEU A 23 -16.29 65.96 -2.51
C LEU A 23 -14.95 65.27 -2.24
N GLY A 24 -14.04 65.92 -1.50
CA GLY A 24 -12.76 65.35 -1.11
C GLY A 24 -12.91 64.13 -0.19
N ALA A 25 -13.79 64.21 0.81
CA ALA A 25 -14.08 63.09 1.70
C ALA A 25 -14.74 61.92 0.95
N GLY A 26 -15.68 62.21 0.05
CA GLY A 26 -16.31 61.20 -0.81
C GLY A 26 -15.31 60.51 -1.75
N TYR A 27 -14.34 61.26 -2.31
CA TYR A 27 -13.26 60.70 -3.12
C TYR A 27 -12.35 59.77 -2.32
N LEU A 28 -11.89 60.19 -1.13
CA LEU A 28 -11.03 59.37 -0.27
C LEU A 28 -11.74 58.11 0.21
N ALA A 29 -13.02 58.21 0.61
CA ALA A 29 -13.82 57.04 0.98
C ALA A 29 -13.99 56.07 -0.19
N THR A 30 -14.26 56.58 -1.40
CA THR A 30 -14.39 55.74 -2.60
C THR A 30 -13.07 55.05 -2.96
N GLN A 31 -11.95 55.77 -2.89
CA GLN A 31 -10.61 55.22 -3.10
C GLN A 31 -10.27 54.12 -2.08
N TYR A 32 -10.59 54.33 -0.80
CA TYR A 32 -10.38 53.33 0.23
C TYR A 32 -11.19 52.06 -0.02
N VAL A 33 -12.48 52.18 -0.37
CA VAL A 33 -13.34 51.04 -0.67
C VAL A 33 -12.85 50.28 -1.91
N LEU A 34 -12.50 50.99 -2.99
CA LEU A 34 -11.95 50.36 -4.20
C LEU A 34 -10.63 49.64 -3.90
N SER A 35 -9.73 50.27 -3.16
CA SER A 35 -8.46 49.68 -2.72
C SER A 35 -8.70 48.40 -1.90
N LYS A 36 -9.66 48.42 -0.97
CA LYS A 36 -10.02 47.24 -0.17
C LYS A 36 -10.64 46.11 -0.99
N ILE A 37 -11.46 46.44 -1.99
CA ILE A 37 -12.02 45.43 -2.90
C ILE A 37 -10.92 44.82 -3.77
N THR A 38 -9.98 45.63 -4.29
CA THR A 38 -8.85 45.11 -5.06
C THR A 38 -7.93 44.23 -4.22
N GLU A 39 -7.65 44.63 -2.98
CA GLU A 39 -6.87 43.84 -2.03
C GLU A 39 -7.57 42.52 -1.70
N ALA A 40 -8.89 42.54 -1.44
CA ALA A 40 -9.66 41.34 -1.19
C ALA A 40 -9.68 40.39 -2.40
N ARG A 41 -9.85 40.93 -3.63
CA ARG A 41 -9.78 40.13 -4.86
C ARG A 41 -8.40 39.51 -5.08
N HIS A 42 -7.33 40.26 -4.79
CA HIS A 42 -5.97 39.76 -4.89
C HIS A 42 -5.73 38.61 -3.90
N ARG A 43 -6.10 38.79 -2.62
CA ARG A 43 -5.97 37.75 -1.59
C ARG A 43 -6.73 36.47 -1.94
N MET A 44 -7.99 36.59 -2.41
CA MET A 44 -8.76 35.43 -2.84
C MET A 44 -8.16 34.73 -4.08
N SER A 45 -7.59 35.51 -5.01
CA SER A 45 -6.87 34.99 -6.17
C SER A 45 -5.66 34.17 -5.73
N ASP A 46 -4.83 34.73 -4.85
CA ASP A 46 -3.61 34.09 -4.36
C ASP A 46 -3.93 32.81 -3.58
N GLU A 47 -4.91 32.86 -2.69
CA GLU A 47 -5.37 31.70 -1.93
C GLU A 47 -5.88 30.58 -2.85
N ARG A 48 -6.63 30.94 -3.90
CA ARG A 48 -7.10 29.97 -4.90
C ARG A 48 -5.93 29.34 -5.65
N ILE A 49 -4.94 30.13 -6.07
CA ILE A 49 -3.75 29.64 -6.78
C ILE A 49 -2.94 28.71 -5.87
N ALA A 50 -2.75 29.08 -4.60
CA ALA A 50 -2.03 28.27 -3.63
C ALA A 50 -2.72 26.91 -3.39
N LYS A 51 -4.04 26.94 -3.18
CA LYS A 51 -4.86 25.73 -3.00
C LYS A 51 -4.84 24.82 -4.24
N GLU A 52 -4.94 25.40 -5.42
CA GLU A 52 -4.87 24.64 -6.68
C GLU A 52 -3.49 24.01 -6.89
N ASN A 53 -2.40 24.73 -6.58
CA ASN A 53 -1.05 24.21 -6.67
C ASN A 53 -0.84 23.02 -5.70
N LEU A 54 -1.29 23.18 -4.45
CA LEU A 54 -1.24 22.13 -3.44
C LEU A 54 -2.02 20.89 -3.91
N ARG A 55 -3.27 21.07 -4.36
CA ARG A 55 -4.11 19.98 -4.87
C ARG A 55 -3.45 19.25 -6.02
N ARG A 56 -2.88 19.98 -6.98
CA ARG A 56 -2.19 19.40 -8.13
C ARG A 56 -0.99 18.56 -7.69
N ARG A 57 -0.13 19.10 -6.81
CA ARG A 57 1.04 18.35 -6.30
C ARG A 57 0.65 17.13 -5.49
N PHE A 58 -0.38 17.25 -4.65
CA PHE A 58 -0.90 16.12 -3.89
C PHE A 58 -1.44 15.02 -4.81
N SER A 59 -2.23 15.38 -5.82
CA SER A 59 -2.77 14.43 -6.81
C SER A 59 -1.66 13.74 -7.59
N GLN A 60 -0.67 14.49 -8.06
CA GLN A 60 0.49 13.92 -8.74
C GLN A 60 1.27 12.96 -7.81
N ASN A 61 1.50 13.37 -6.56
CA ASN A 61 2.15 12.53 -5.57
C ASN A 61 1.35 11.24 -5.30
N GLN A 62 0.02 11.28 -5.38
CA GLN A 62 -0.80 10.08 -5.25
C GLN A 62 -0.64 9.13 -6.44
N GLU A 63 -0.55 9.66 -7.66
CA GLU A 63 -0.25 8.84 -8.84
C GLU A 63 1.15 8.20 -8.72
N ASP A 64 2.16 8.98 -8.32
CA ASP A 64 3.52 8.50 -8.10
C ASP A 64 3.58 7.38 -7.04
N CYS A 65 2.76 7.47 -5.98
CA CYS A 65 2.62 6.38 -5.01
C CYS A 65 2.12 5.10 -5.67
N THR A 66 1.04 5.18 -6.45
CA THR A 66 0.45 4.03 -7.15
C THR A 66 1.46 3.38 -8.09
N PHE A 67 2.15 4.19 -8.91
CA PHE A 67 3.20 3.70 -9.81
C PHE A 67 4.34 3.04 -9.05
N THR A 68 4.77 3.63 -7.93
CA THR A 68 5.85 3.08 -7.10
C THR A 68 5.45 1.73 -6.51
N VAL A 69 4.23 1.59 -5.97
CA VAL A 69 3.72 0.30 -5.45
C VAL A 69 3.76 -0.76 -6.55
N LEU A 70 3.23 -0.46 -7.73
CA LEU A 70 3.23 -1.38 -8.88
C LEU A 70 4.63 -1.77 -9.33
N ALA A 71 5.60 -0.84 -9.28
CA ALA A 71 6.97 -1.09 -9.68
C ALA A 71 7.72 -2.04 -8.73
N ILE A 72 7.50 -1.90 -7.41
CA ILE A 72 8.28 -2.65 -6.39
C ILE A 72 7.55 -3.89 -5.84
N LEU A 73 6.22 -3.99 -6.03
CA LEU A 73 5.42 -5.15 -5.63
C LEU A 73 5.95 -6.49 -6.19
N PRO A 74 6.39 -6.60 -7.47
CA PRO A 74 6.92 -7.85 -8.01
C PRO A 74 8.08 -8.45 -7.21
N THR A 75 8.91 -7.61 -6.57
CA THR A 75 10.01 -8.07 -5.70
C THR A 75 9.49 -8.85 -4.49
N ALA A 76 8.47 -8.33 -3.81
CA ALA A 76 7.85 -9.06 -2.70
C ALA A 76 7.10 -10.31 -3.19
N THR A 77 6.45 -10.21 -4.36
CA THR A 77 5.75 -11.34 -4.99
C THR A 77 6.70 -12.49 -5.26
N GLU A 78 7.87 -12.24 -5.85
CA GLU A 78 8.88 -13.27 -6.10
C GLU A 78 9.35 -13.93 -4.80
N ASN A 79 9.68 -13.12 -3.78
CA ASN A 79 10.09 -13.63 -2.46
C ASN A 79 9.02 -14.54 -1.83
N ILE A 80 7.74 -14.19 -1.93
CA ILE A 80 6.62 -14.97 -1.40
C ILE A 80 6.37 -16.25 -2.23
N LEU A 81 6.42 -16.16 -3.56
CA LEU A 81 6.22 -17.29 -4.46
C LEU A 81 7.32 -18.35 -4.28
N GLN A 82 8.58 -17.91 -4.15
CA GLN A 82 9.73 -18.78 -3.89
C GLN A 82 9.63 -19.45 -2.51
N ALA A 83 9.18 -18.73 -1.48
CA ALA A 83 9.03 -19.27 -0.12
C ALA A 83 7.93 -20.35 -0.02
N LEU A 84 6.89 -20.27 -0.86
CA LEU A 84 5.77 -21.22 -0.88
C LEU A 84 5.57 -21.79 -2.28
N PRO A 85 6.39 -22.72 -2.79
CA PRO A 85 6.36 -23.17 -4.19
C PRO A 85 5.20 -24.13 -4.49
N VAL A 86 3.98 -23.60 -4.62
CA VAL A 86 2.75 -24.37 -4.86
C VAL A 86 2.81 -25.14 -6.19
N GLU A 87 3.36 -24.53 -7.24
CA GLU A 87 3.49 -25.11 -8.57
C GLU A 87 4.34 -26.37 -8.55
N ALA A 88 5.44 -26.36 -7.79
CA ALA A 88 6.31 -27.53 -7.64
C ALA A 88 5.57 -28.68 -6.92
N THR A 89 4.80 -28.37 -5.87
CA THR A 89 3.99 -29.38 -5.17
C THR A 89 2.87 -29.95 -6.04
N LEU A 90 2.26 -29.12 -6.90
CA LEU A 90 1.24 -29.55 -7.84
C LEU A 90 1.82 -30.40 -8.97
N ALA A 91 3.00 -30.05 -9.48
CA ALA A 91 3.72 -30.82 -10.49
C ALA A 91 4.12 -32.20 -9.98
N GLU A 92 4.61 -32.30 -8.73
CA GLU A 92 4.90 -33.59 -8.09
C GLU A 92 3.62 -34.44 -7.95
N LEU A 93 2.50 -33.83 -7.59
CA LEU A 93 1.22 -34.52 -7.49
C LEU A 93 0.74 -35.07 -8.84
N GLN A 94 0.94 -34.31 -9.92
CA GLN A 94 0.66 -34.76 -11.29
C GLN A 94 1.60 -35.89 -11.72
N ARG A 95 2.89 -35.80 -11.42
CA ARG A 95 3.88 -36.83 -11.70
C ARG A 95 3.54 -38.15 -11.02
N GLN A 96 3.20 -38.12 -9.73
CA GLN A 96 2.76 -39.32 -9.00
C GLN A 96 1.49 -39.95 -9.59
N LYS A 97 0.58 -39.14 -10.14
CA LYS A 97 -0.61 -39.65 -10.84
C LYS A 97 -0.24 -40.32 -12.16
N ALA A 98 0.64 -39.71 -12.94
CA ALA A 98 1.11 -40.26 -14.22
C ALA A 98 1.91 -41.56 -14.02
N GLU A 99 2.81 -41.62 -13.04
CA GLU A 99 3.59 -42.83 -12.71
C GLU A 99 2.70 -44.00 -12.29
N ARG A 100 1.63 -43.72 -11.52
CA ARG A 100 0.64 -44.75 -11.15
C ARG A 100 -0.15 -45.25 -12.36
N LEU A 101 -0.57 -44.34 -13.23
CA LEU A 101 -1.28 -44.70 -14.45
C LEU A 101 -0.40 -45.55 -15.38
N ALA A 102 0.87 -45.17 -15.57
CA ALA A 102 1.83 -45.93 -16.35
C ALA A 102 2.06 -47.34 -15.78
N LYS A 103 2.20 -47.48 -14.45
CA LYS A 103 2.33 -48.79 -13.79
C LYS A 103 1.08 -49.66 -13.96
N SER A 104 -0.13 -49.09 -13.90
CA SER A 104 -1.36 -49.85 -14.15
C SER A 104 -1.51 -50.28 -15.62
N VAL A 105 -1.04 -49.47 -16.57
CA VAL A 105 -1.08 -49.83 -18.00
C VAL A 105 -0.07 -50.94 -18.32
N ASN A 106 1.15 -50.86 -17.77
CA ASN A 106 2.17 -51.90 -17.95
C ASN A 106 1.76 -53.26 -17.36
N SER A 107 1.04 -53.26 -16.21
CA SER A 107 0.53 -54.50 -15.60
C SER A 107 -0.57 -55.19 -16.43
N VAL A 108 -1.30 -54.44 -17.27
CA VAL A 108 -2.31 -55.00 -18.17
C VAL A 108 -1.66 -55.58 -19.43
N THR A 109 -0.54 -55.01 -19.91
CA THR A 109 0.17 -55.49 -21.10
C THR A 109 1.06 -56.73 -20.87
N GLU A 110 1.43 -57.06 -19.63
CA GLU A 110 2.22 -58.28 -19.33
C GLU A 110 1.36 -59.55 -19.18
N SER A 111 0.03 -59.43 -19.15
CA SER A 111 -0.86 -60.58 -18.93
C SER A 111 -1.39 -61.25 -20.22
N ASP A 112 -1.05 -60.75 -21.42
CA ASP A 112 -1.66 -61.25 -22.68
C ASP A 112 -0.63 -61.61 -23.78
N ALA A 113 0.63 -61.82 -23.40
CA ALA A 113 1.69 -62.18 -24.35
C ALA A 113 2.03 -63.68 -24.34
N THR A 114 1.03 -64.57 -24.46
CA THR A 114 1.26 -65.94 -24.96
C THR A 114 0.04 -66.50 -25.71
N SER A 115 -0.03 -66.29 -27.04
CA SER A 115 -0.21 -67.37 -28.04
C SER A 115 -0.67 -66.85 -29.41
N ALA A 116 0.22 -67.01 -30.39
CA ALA A 116 0.05 -67.37 -31.81
C ALA A 116 -1.19 -66.90 -32.64
N VAL A 117 -0.86 -66.26 -33.76
CA VAL A 117 -1.62 -66.04 -35.03
C VAL A 117 -1.61 -67.38 -35.84
N PRO A 118 -2.53 -67.76 -36.79
CA PRO A 118 -3.01 -66.89 -37.88
C PRO A 118 -4.39 -67.09 -38.59
N SER A 119 -4.79 -66.00 -39.28
CA SER A 119 -5.41 -65.88 -40.63
C SER A 119 -6.91 -66.13 -40.96
N ILE A 120 -7.51 -65.06 -41.53
CA ILE A 120 -8.43 -64.91 -42.70
C ILE A 120 -9.92 -65.33 -42.58
N ALA A 121 -10.83 -64.34 -42.64
CA ALA A 121 -11.82 -64.13 -43.72
C ALA A 121 -12.73 -62.90 -43.43
N ALA A 122 -13.24 -62.30 -44.50
CA ALA A 122 -13.94 -61.02 -44.54
C ALA A 122 -15.46 -61.12 -44.31
N GLU A 123 -16.07 -59.97 -43.95
CA GLU A 123 -17.32 -59.36 -44.47
C GLU A 123 -18.27 -58.77 -43.40
N THR A 124 -18.30 -57.43 -43.38
CA THR A 124 -19.44 -56.47 -43.43
C THR A 124 -20.70 -56.57 -42.53
N GLN A 125 -21.07 -55.39 -41.97
CA GLN A 125 -22.39 -54.89 -41.48
C GLN A 125 -22.90 -55.45 -40.13
N THR A 126 -23.61 -54.76 -39.24
CA THR A 126 -24.00 -53.36 -38.92
C THR A 126 -24.63 -53.44 -37.52
N ASP A 127 -24.69 -52.29 -36.83
CA ASP A 127 -25.62 -51.93 -35.74
C ASP A 127 -25.39 -52.40 -34.29
N GLY A 128 -25.42 -51.41 -33.39
CA GLY A 128 -26.39 -51.42 -32.30
C GLY A 128 -25.90 -51.63 -30.88
N GLU A 129 -25.62 -50.50 -30.20
CA GLU A 129 -25.91 -50.22 -28.78
C GLU A 129 -25.23 -51.04 -27.67
N GLY A 130 -24.42 -50.30 -26.90
CA GLY A 130 -23.65 -50.79 -25.77
C GLY A 130 -24.43 -50.88 -24.46
N LYS A 131 -24.04 -51.85 -23.65
CA LYS A 131 -24.20 -51.84 -22.20
C LYS A 131 -23.10 -52.70 -21.56
N SER A 132 -22.04 -52.08 -21.04
CA SER A 132 -21.06 -52.76 -20.20
C SER A 132 -21.19 -52.30 -18.75
N ILE A 133 -21.67 -53.23 -17.94
CA ILE A 133 -21.53 -53.26 -16.49
C ILE A 133 -20.08 -53.68 -16.21
N GLY A 134 -19.30 -52.81 -15.59
CA GLY A 134 -17.93 -53.10 -15.14
C GLY A 134 -17.87 -53.05 -13.62
N GLY A 135 -17.96 -54.22 -13.00
CA GLY A 135 -17.91 -54.41 -11.56
C GLY A 135 -16.54 -54.09 -10.95
N GLU A 136 -16.60 -53.53 -9.76
CA GLU A 136 -15.50 -53.19 -8.87
C GLU A 136 -14.83 -54.47 -8.36
N SER A 137 -13.52 -54.61 -8.57
CA SER A 137 -12.73 -55.70 -7.98
C SER A 137 -11.83 -55.16 -6.87
N PHE A 138 -12.20 -55.57 -5.67
CA PHE A 138 -11.57 -55.31 -4.39
C PHE A 138 -10.30 -56.17 -4.28
N VAL A 139 -9.13 -55.56 -4.04
CA VAL A 139 -7.92 -56.32 -3.65
C VAL A 139 -7.30 -55.79 -2.36
N HIS A 140 -7.29 -56.72 -1.42
CA HIS A 140 -6.73 -56.80 -0.08
C HIS A 140 -5.35 -56.14 0.11
N ALA A 141 -5.25 -55.41 1.23
CA ALA A 141 -3.98 -55.10 1.90
C ALA A 141 -3.72 -56.15 2.98
N SER A 142 -2.59 -56.85 2.94
CA SER A 142 -1.78 -57.27 4.11
C SER A 142 -0.57 -58.10 3.67
N GLN A 143 0.47 -58.11 4.52
CA GLN A 143 1.53 -59.14 4.65
C GLN A 143 2.73 -59.12 3.64
N ILE A 144 4.03 -59.23 3.98
CA ILE A 144 4.84 -59.32 5.22
C ILE A 144 6.32 -58.98 4.88
N GLU A 145 7.05 -58.49 5.89
CA GLU A 145 8.45 -58.79 6.31
C GLU A 145 9.63 -59.08 5.36
N ALA A 146 10.71 -58.33 5.67
CA ALA A 146 12.11 -58.74 5.92
C ALA A 146 12.83 -59.74 4.99
N SER A 147 13.89 -59.24 4.35
CA SER A 147 15.13 -59.99 4.13
C SER A 147 16.34 -59.06 4.04
N THR A 148 17.39 -59.49 4.72
CA THR A 148 18.69 -58.87 5.01
C THR A 148 19.70 -58.96 3.86
N ALA A 149 20.64 -57.99 3.82
CA ALA A 149 22.06 -57.97 3.35
C ALA A 149 22.46 -58.86 2.13
N SER A 150 23.17 -58.41 1.09
CA SER A 150 24.37 -57.56 0.95
C SER A 150 24.54 -57.19 -0.55
N VAL A 151 25.16 -56.09 -0.98
CA VAL A 151 26.61 -55.88 -1.23
C VAL A 151 26.82 -54.41 -1.67
N GLU A 152 27.93 -53.83 -1.25
CA GLU A 152 28.36 -52.43 -1.43
C GLU A 152 28.84 -52.08 -2.85
N THR A 153 28.53 -50.85 -3.30
CA THR A 153 29.39 -50.03 -4.19
C THR A 153 28.98 -48.54 -4.03
N PRO A 154 29.91 -47.57 -4.10
CA PRO A 154 29.80 -46.33 -3.35
C PRO A 154 29.16 -45.16 -4.11
N GLU A 155 28.42 -44.36 -3.34
CA GLU A 155 28.28 -42.90 -3.40
C GLU A 155 27.88 -42.23 -4.72
N THR A 156 26.59 -41.92 -4.81
CA THR A 156 26.17 -40.55 -5.18
C THR A 156 25.06 -40.13 -4.23
N ALA A 157 25.42 -39.25 -3.29
CA ALA A 157 24.52 -38.71 -2.29
C ALA A 157 23.36 -37.95 -2.97
N THR A 158 22.21 -38.61 -3.06
CA THR A 158 20.93 -37.93 -3.24
C THR A 158 20.14 -38.13 -1.96
N SER A 159 19.85 -37.01 -1.30
CA SER A 159 19.07 -36.96 -0.06
C SER A 159 17.77 -37.76 -0.22
N THR A 160 17.68 -38.89 0.48
CA THR A 160 16.46 -39.68 0.63
C THR A 160 15.51 -38.94 1.57
N GLN A 161 14.88 -37.88 1.08
CA GLN A 161 13.67 -37.34 1.70
C GLN A 161 12.56 -38.40 1.59
N PRO A 162 11.85 -38.74 2.68
CA PRO A 162 10.74 -39.69 2.62
C PRO A 162 9.70 -39.17 1.62
N LYS A 163 9.32 -40.00 0.64
CA LYS A 163 8.35 -39.64 -0.40
C LYS A 163 7.03 -39.24 0.27
N LYS A 164 6.67 -37.96 0.20
CA LYS A 164 5.42 -37.42 0.76
C LYS A 164 4.21 -38.19 0.19
N SER A 165 3.26 -38.52 1.06
CA SER A 165 2.01 -39.16 0.66
C SER A 165 1.14 -38.21 -0.16
N LYS A 166 0.33 -38.75 -1.08
CA LYS A 166 -0.61 -37.96 -1.89
C LYS A 166 -1.54 -37.09 -1.06
N LEU A 167 -1.97 -37.55 0.13
CA LEU A 167 -2.81 -36.77 1.03
C LEU A 167 -2.05 -35.56 1.59
N GLN A 168 -0.82 -35.78 2.05
CA GLN A 168 0.07 -34.73 2.54
C GLN A 168 0.37 -33.69 1.46
N LEU A 169 0.54 -34.09 0.20
CA LEU A 169 0.73 -33.15 -0.90
C LEU A 169 -0.50 -32.26 -1.14
N TRP A 170 -1.71 -32.81 -1.03
CA TRP A 170 -2.93 -32.00 -1.15
C TRP A 170 -3.11 -31.04 0.03
N ASP A 171 -2.75 -31.45 1.23
CA ASP A 171 -2.74 -30.57 2.40
C ASP A 171 -1.68 -29.48 2.28
N ASP A 172 -0.48 -29.80 1.79
CA ASP A 172 0.58 -28.82 1.51
C ASP A 172 0.11 -27.78 0.48
N VAL A 173 -0.56 -28.22 -0.60
CA VAL A 173 -1.16 -27.33 -1.61
C VAL A 173 -2.25 -26.46 -0.99
N LYS A 174 -3.13 -27.04 -0.16
CA LYS A 174 -4.20 -26.31 0.55
C LYS A 174 -3.63 -25.18 1.40
N ILE A 175 -2.69 -25.50 2.28
CA ILE A 175 -2.09 -24.51 3.17
C ILE A 175 -1.30 -23.47 2.37
N SER A 176 -0.46 -23.89 1.44
CA SER A 176 0.45 -22.99 0.74
C SER A 176 -0.29 -22.04 -0.22
N SER A 177 -1.31 -22.51 -0.94
CA SER A 177 -2.09 -21.67 -1.86
C SER A 177 -2.88 -20.57 -1.15
N ILE A 178 -3.55 -20.90 -0.04
CA ILE A 178 -4.30 -19.94 0.78
C ILE A 178 -3.34 -18.96 1.45
N THR A 179 -2.28 -19.47 2.08
CA THR A 179 -1.27 -18.64 2.75
C THR A 179 -0.66 -17.64 1.78
N ARG A 180 -0.30 -18.09 0.58
CA ARG A 180 0.32 -17.25 -0.45
C ARG A 180 -0.60 -16.10 -0.87
N ALA A 181 -1.86 -16.38 -1.19
CA ALA A 181 -2.82 -15.34 -1.57
C ALA A 181 -3.07 -14.33 -0.43
N PHE A 182 -3.24 -14.81 0.79
CA PHE A 182 -3.51 -13.94 1.94
C PHE A 182 -2.30 -13.06 2.29
N THR A 183 -1.10 -13.65 2.30
CA THR A 183 0.16 -12.92 2.55
C THR A 183 0.35 -11.79 1.52
N LEU A 184 0.00 -12.04 0.26
CA LEU A 184 0.09 -11.01 -0.79
C LEU A 184 -0.91 -9.87 -0.58
N ILE A 185 -2.13 -10.13 -0.09
CA ILE A 185 -3.09 -9.06 0.26
C ILE A 185 -2.55 -8.20 1.42
N TYR A 186 -2.02 -8.83 2.47
CA TYR A 186 -1.38 -8.10 3.57
C TYR A 186 -0.20 -7.26 3.07
N THR A 187 0.68 -7.87 2.28
CA THR A 187 1.88 -7.21 1.76
C THR A 187 1.51 -6.05 0.84
N LEU A 188 0.52 -6.23 -0.05
CA LEU A 188 0.02 -5.16 -0.92
C LEU A 188 -0.53 -3.98 -0.11
N SER A 189 -1.39 -4.25 0.88
CA SER A 189 -2.00 -3.20 1.71
C SER A 189 -0.97 -2.43 2.54
N LEU A 190 -0.02 -3.15 3.14
CA LEU A 190 1.08 -2.59 3.92
C LEU A 190 2.06 -1.80 3.04
N LEU A 191 2.38 -2.31 1.86
CA LEU A 191 3.23 -1.62 0.89
C LEU A 191 2.56 -0.33 0.42
N THR A 192 1.27 -0.37 0.09
CA THR A 192 0.50 0.83 -0.27
C THR A 192 0.56 1.89 0.83
N LEU A 193 0.30 1.52 2.09
CA LEU A 193 0.38 2.48 3.21
C LEU A 193 1.78 3.02 3.43
N LEU A 194 2.80 2.14 3.42
CA LEU A 194 4.20 2.57 3.60
C LEU A 194 4.60 3.55 2.50
N THR A 195 4.32 3.22 1.24
CA THR A 195 4.63 4.08 0.10
C THR A 195 3.88 5.42 0.18
N ARG A 196 2.61 5.41 0.60
CA ARG A 196 1.83 6.65 0.81
C ARG A 196 2.45 7.49 1.93
N ILE A 197 2.85 6.91 3.05
CA ILE A 197 3.55 7.65 4.12
C ILE A 197 4.86 8.23 3.58
N GLN A 198 5.69 7.40 2.94
CA GLN A 198 7.01 7.80 2.48
C GLN A 198 6.95 8.96 1.47
N LEU A 199 6.17 8.80 0.40
CA LEU A 199 6.09 9.83 -0.64
C LEU A 199 5.33 11.07 -0.19
N ASN A 200 4.32 10.97 0.69
CA ASN A 200 3.65 12.17 1.19
C ASN A 200 4.54 12.97 2.15
N LEU A 201 5.36 12.33 2.98
CA LEU A 201 6.37 13.03 3.79
C LEU A 201 7.42 13.74 2.93
N LEU A 202 7.92 13.09 1.86
CA LEU A 202 8.87 13.69 0.92
C LEU A 202 8.23 14.81 0.08
N GLY A 203 7.01 14.59 -0.37
CA GLY A 203 6.22 15.55 -1.14
C GLY A 203 5.93 16.81 -0.32
N ARG A 204 5.63 16.66 0.97
CA ARG A 204 5.48 17.77 1.93
C ARG A 204 6.74 18.62 2.01
N ARG A 205 7.90 17.98 2.25
CA ARG A 205 9.20 18.67 2.37
C ARG A 205 9.54 19.43 1.08
N THR A 206 9.36 18.80 -0.07
CA THR A 206 9.58 19.42 -1.40
C THR A 206 8.61 20.59 -1.63
N TYR A 207 7.36 20.49 -1.20
CA TYR A 207 6.39 21.59 -1.29
C TYR A 207 6.78 22.76 -0.40
N LEU A 208 7.10 22.51 0.87
CA LEU A 208 7.52 23.54 1.81
C LEU A 208 8.78 24.26 1.35
N ALA A 209 9.81 23.53 0.89
CA ALA A 209 11.01 24.12 0.32
C ALA A 209 10.69 25.06 -0.86
N SER A 210 9.77 24.65 -1.73
CA SER A 210 9.31 25.47 -2.85
C SER A 210 8.54 26.72 -2.40
N VAL A 211 7.72 26.64 -1.34
CA VAL A 211 6.96 27.78 -0.82
C VAL A 211 7.89 28.76 -0.09
N VAL A 212 8.81 28.26 0.73
CA VAL A 212 9.82 29.07 1.44
C VAL A 212 10.70 29.83 0.46
N SER A 213 11.11 29.19 -0.64
CA SER A 213 11.86 29.85 -1.72
C SER A 213 11.06 30.97 -2.40
N LEU A 214 9.75 30.81 -2.57
CA LEU A 214 8.87 31.84 -3.14
C LEU A 214 8.58 32.99 -2.16
N ALA A 215 8.55 32.71 -0.85
CA ALA A 215 8.25 33.69 0.19
C ALA A 215 9.50 34.47 0.67
N SER A 216 10.70 33.91 0.49
CA SER A 216 11.94 34.59 0.83
C SER A 216 12.12 35.82 -0.07
N PRO A 217 12.31 37.03 0.50
CA PRO A 217 12.53 38.22 -0.31
C PRO A 217 13.77 38.03 -1.19
N PRO A 218 13.79 38.54 -2.44
CA PRO A 218 15.02 38.56 -3.21
C PRO A 218 16.03 39.36 -2.40
N SER A 219 17.09 38.69 -1.91
CA SER A 219 18.16 39.30 -1.15
C SER A 219 18.57 40.60 -1.85
N SER A 220 18.36 41.72 -1.16
CA SER A 220 18.67 43.05 -1.65
C SER A 220 20.11 43.12 -2.17
N ALA A 221 20.25 43.37 -3.47
CA ALA A 221 21.43 43.97 -4.10
C ALA A 221 22.80 43.48 -3.58
N ALA A 222 23.21 42.25 -3.93
CA ALA A 222 24.61 42.06 -4.24
C ALA A 222 24.88 42.79 -5.58
N PRO A 223 25.91 43.65 -5.68
CA PRO A 223 26.32 44.18 -6.98
C PRO A 223 26.61 42.97 -7.87
N ILE A 224 26.13 43.02 -9.12
CA ILE A 224 26.36 42.03 -10.17
C ILE A 224 27.81 41.53 -10.07
N ASN A 225 27.99 40.41 -9.40
CA ASN A 225 29.23 39.65 -9.41
C ASN A 225 28.86 38.41 -10.19
N LEU A 226 29.46 38.30 -11.37
CA LEU A 226 29.23 37.25 -12.36
C LEU A 226 29.93 35.97 -11.88
N GLU A 227 29.66 35.56 -10.65
CA GLU A 227 30.17 34.34 -10.06
C GLU A 227 28.98 33.38 -10.03
N ASN A 228 29.07 32.33 -10.84
CA ASN A 228 28.07 31.28 -10.98
C ASN A 228 27.67 30.78 -9.59
N HIS A 229 26.51 31.24 -9.11
CA HIS A 229 25.87 30.75 -7.89
C HIS A 229 24.93 29.58 -8.22
N ASP A 230 25.30 28.79 -9.23
CA ASP A 230 24.62 27.52 -9.54
C ASP A 230 25.09 26.42 -8.57
N ASP A 231 26.31 26.53 -8.03
CA ASP A 231 26.93 25.49 -7.19
C ASP A 231 26.30 25.40 -5.77
N ASP A 232 25.88 26.51 -5.16
CA ASP A 232 25.31 26.52 -3.79
C ASP A 232 23.86 26.00 -3.75
N MET A 233 23.09 26.17 -4.83
CA MET A 233 21.75 25.60 -5.00
C MET A 233 21.81 24.10 -5.31
N GLU A 234 22.85 23.64 -6.01
CA GLU A 234 23.07 22.23 -6.34
C GLU A 234 23.47 21.40 -5.11
N HIS A 235 24.21 21.98 -4.15
CA HIS A 235 24.62 21.29 -2.92
C HIS A 235 23.50 21.07 -1.89
N SER A 236 22.55 22.01 -1.75
CA SER A 236 21.40 21.85 -0.83
C SER A 236 20.37 20.85 -1.38
N TYR A 237 20.13 20.90 -2.69
CA TYR A 237 19.25 19.95 -3.38
C TYR A 237 19.88 18.55 -3.49
N GLY A 238 21.21 18.47 -3.65
CA GLY A 238 21.96 17.21 -3.70
C GLY A 238 21.95 16.43 -2.39
N ASN A 239 22.04 17.11 -1.23
CA ASN A 239 21.95 16.45 0.07
C ASN A 239 20.53 15.91 0.34
N ASP A 240 19.50 16.69 0.00
CA ASP A 240 18.12 16.21 0.15
C ASP A 240 17.83 15.02 -0.78
N PHE A 241 18.40 15.02 -1.99
CA PHE A 241 18.28 13.88 -2.91
C PHE A 241 18.87 12.58 -2.35
N GLU A 242 20.07 12.61 -1.78
CA GLU A 242 20.69 11.41 -1.19
C GLU A 242 19.91 10.92 0.03
N THR A 243 19.47 11.84 0.90
CA THR A 243 18.62 11.52 2.06
C THR A 243 17.30 10.89 1.63
N ASN A 244 16.64 11.47 0.63
CA ASN A 244 15.37 10.96 0.07
C ASN A 244 15.57 9.56 -0.52
N ARG A 245 16.68 9.31 -1.24
CA ARG A 245 17.01 8.00 -1.80
C ARG A 245 17.26 6.96 -0.71
N LYS A 246 18.03 7.30 0.33
CA LYS A 246 18.26 6.45 1.51
C LYS A 246 16.95 6.13 2.22
N TYR A 247 16.09 7.11 2.41
CA TYR A 247 14.81 6.93 3.08
C TYR A 247 13.85 6.00 2.31
N LEU A 248 13.70 6.21 1.00
CA LEU A 248 12.87 5.34 0.15
C LEU A 248 13.38 3.90 0.10
N SER A 249 14.69 3.68 0.28
CA SER A 249 15.26 2.33 0.28
C SER A 249 14.85 1.50 1.50
N PHE A 250 14.27 2.09 2.55
CA PHE A 250 13.73 1.34 3.68
C PHE A 250 12.51 0.48 3.34
N SER A 251 11.85 0.76 2.20
CA SER A 251 10.83 -0.16 1.64
C SER A 251 11.39 -1.57 1.42
N TRP A 252 12.72 -1.71 1.22
CA TRP A 252 13.42 -2.99 1.13
C TRP A 252 13.11 -3.93 2.30
N TRP A 253 12.96 -3.40 3.52
CA TRP A 253 12.70 -4.21 4.71
C TRP A 253 11.40 -5.01 4.59
N LEU A 254 10.31 -4.33 4.25
CA LEU A 254 9.02 -4.98 3.99
C LEU A 254 9.14 -5.99 2.85
N LEU A 255 9.80 -5.63 1.75
CA LEU A 255 9.89 -6.46 0.55
C LEU A 255 10.67 -7.77 0.75
N HIS A 256 11.64 -7.82 1.68
CA HIS A 256 12.54 -8.98 1.85
C HIS A 256 12.42 -9.68 3.20
N ARG A 257 12.22 -8.93 4.30
CA ARG A 257 12.14 -9.49 5.66
C ARG A 257 10.72 -9.47 6.20
N GLY A 258 10.07 -8.32 6.17
CA GLY A 258 8.71 -8.13 6.66
C GLY A 258 7.72 -9.11 6.03
N CYS A 259 7.73 -9.23 4.69
CA CYS A 259 6.86 -10.15 3.96
C CYS A 259 7.01 -11.62 4.41
N ARG A 260 8.24 -12.05 4.79
CA ARG A 260 8.51 -13.42 5.27
C ARG A 260 7.96 -13.64 6.67
N GLU A 261 8.05 -12.64 7.54
CA GLU A 261 7.48 -12.71 8.88
C GLU A 261 5.95 -12.71 8.84
N ILE A 262 5.36 -11.87 7.99
CA ILE A 262 3.91 -11.88 7.70
C ILE A 262 3.51 -13.26 7.16
N LEU A 263 4.27 -13.81 6.21
CA LEU A 263 4.04 -15.14 5.66
C LEU A 263 3.98 -16.20 6.75
N ASN A 264 4.96 -16.22 7.68
CA ASN A 264 4.98 -17.18 8.78
C ASN A 264 3.78 -17.03 9.72
N LYS A 265 3.38 -15.78 10.03
CA LYS A 265 2.21 -15.47 10.85
C LYS A 265 0.92 -15.97 10.19
N VAL A 266 0.72 -15.63 8.92
CA VAL A 266 -0.43 -16.07 8.11
C VAL A 266 -0.45 -17.59 7.96
N GLN A 267 0.69 -18.21 7.68
CA GLN A 267 0.79 -19.66 7.51
C GLN A 267 0.35 -20.41 8.77
N THR A 268 0.74 -19.91 9.95
CA THR A 268 0.33 -20.48 11.24
C THR A 268 -1.18 -20.40 11.41
N ALA A 269 -1.77 -19.22 11.18
CA ALA A 269 -3.21 -19.02 11.27
C ALA A 269 -4.01 -19.88 10.27
N VAL A 270 -3.53 -20.00 9.03
CA VAL A 270 -4.14 -20.85 7.99
C VAL A 270 -4.06 -22.33 8.37
N LYS A 271 -2.90 -22.81 8.85
CA LYS A 271 -2.73 -24.21 9.30
C LYS A 271 -3.72 -24.57 10.38
N GLU A 272 -3.87 -23.73 11.39
CA GLU A 272 -4.81 -24.00 12.49
C GLU A 272 -6.26 -24.00 12.00
N THR A 273 -6.64 -23.01 11.18
CA THR A 273 -8.03 -22.77 10.77
C THR A 273 -8.52 -23.76 9.71
N PHE A 274 -7.65 -24.15 8.77
CA PHE A 274 -7.99 -25.09 7.68
C PHE A 274 -7.55 -26.54 7.97
N SER A 275 -7.12 -26.85 9.21
CA SER A 275 -6.68 -28.19 9.61
C SER A 275 -7.77 -29.25 9.44
N THR A 276 -9.02 -28.91 9.75
CA THR A 276 -10.16 -29.84 9.73
C THR A 276 -10.80 -29.99 8.34
N VAL A 277 -10.46 -29.11 7.39
CA VAL A 277 -11.08 -29.05 6.05
C VAL A 277 -10.34 -30.00 5.12
N SER A 278 -11.04 -30.99 4.57
CA SER A 278 -10.45 -31.90 3.59
C SER A 278 -10.30 -31.22 2.22
N PRO A 279 -9.16 -31.36 1.51
CA PRO A 279 -9.02 -30.86 0.14
C PRO A 279 -10.03 -31.44 -0.87
N ARG A 280 -10.73 -32.54 -0.52
CA ARG A 280 -11.67 -33.25 -1.40
C ARG A 280 -13.13 -33.00 -1.10
N GLU A 281 -13.47 -32.37 0.01
CA GLU A 281 -14.86 -32.11 0.37
C GLU A 281 -15.44 -30.93 -0.41
N ASP A 282 -16.76 -30.84 -0.38
CA ASP A 282 -17.49 -29.68 -0.90
C ASP A 282 -17.63 -28.65 0.23
N LEU A 283 -17.24 -27.42 -0.06
CA LEU A 283 -17.29 -26.29 0.85
C LEU A 283 -18.29 -25.27 0.32
N THR A 284 -19.07 -24.63 1.20
CA THR A 284 -19.94 -23.50 0.82
C THR A 284 -19.14 -22.20 0.84
N LEU A 285 -19.57 -21.21 0.03
CA LEU A 285 -18.94 -19.89 0.02
C LEU A 285 -19.01 -19.21 1.40
N ALA A 286 -20.16 -19.33 2.09
CA ALA A 286 -20.34 -18.82 3.44
C ALA A 286 -19.34 -19.43 4.44
N LYS A 287 -19.08 -20.74 4.35
CA LYS A 287 -18.09 -21.39 5.21
C LYS A 287 -16.67 -20.94 4.87
N LEU A 288 -16.34 -20.78 3.58
CA LEU A 288 -15.05 -20.23 3.17
C LEU A 288 -14.85 -18.80 3.70
N SER A 289 -15.87 -17.95 3.60
CA SER A 289 -15.83 -16.58 4.15
C SER A 289 -15.62 -16.60 5.67
N GLN A 290 -16.34 -17.46 6.41
CA GLN A 290 -16.13 -17.64 7.85
C GLN A 290 -14.69 -18.05 8.19
N LEU A 291 -14.12 -19.01 7.45
CA LEU A 291 -12.73 -19.45 7.66
C LEU A 291 -11.73 -18.35 7.34
N THR A 292 -11.97 -17.55 6.30
CA THR A 292 -11.16 -16.37 5.97
C THR A 292 -11.19 -15.35 7.10
N LEU A 293 -12.37 -15.03 7.63
CA LEU A 293 -12.51 -14.12 8.77
C LEU A 293 -11.80 -14.66 10.02
N GLU A 294 -11.87 -15.97 10.27
CA GLU A 294 -11.17 -16.58 11.40
C GLU A 294 -9.65 -16.51 11.26
N VAL A 295 -9.10 -16.70 10.05
CA VAL A 295 -7.68 -16.45 9.79
C VAL A 295 -7.34 -14.98 10.06
N ARG A 296 -8.16 -14.04 9.58
CA ARG A 296 -7.94 -12.61 9.80
C ARG A 296 -7.96 -12.25 11.28
N ARG A 297 -8.90 -12.79 12.07
CA ARG A 297 -8.94 -12.59 13.53
C ARG A 297 -7.64 -13.03 14.21
N LYS A 298 -7.05 -14.15 13.79
CA LYS A 298 -5.78 -14.64 14.34
C LYS A 298 -4.56 -13.79 13.93
N VAL A 299 -4.60 -13.19 12.75
CA VAL A 299 -3.48 -12.38 12.23
C VAL A 299 -3.56 -10.93 12.70
N GLU A 300 -4.76 -10.36 12.68
CA GLU A 300 -5.04 -8.94 12.91
C GLU A 300 -5.48 -8.65 14.35
N GLY A 301 -6.21 -9.56 14.99
CA GLY A 301 -6.97 -9.31 16.21
C GLY A 301 -8.49 -9.45 15.97
N SER A 302 -9.20 -9.94 16.97
CA SER A 302 -10.64 -10.21 16.90
C SER A 302 -11.50 -8.99 17.17
N THR A 303 -11.03 -8.10 18.05
CA THR A 303 -11.69 -6.83 18.37
C THR A 303 -10.90 -5.65 17.81
N GLU A 304 -11.52 -4.47 17.82
CA GLU A 304 -10.84 -3.24 17.39
C GLU A 304 -9.65 -2.90 18.30
N GLU A 305 -9.76 -3.14 19.60
CA GLU A 305 -8.68 -2.91 20.57
C GLU A 305 -7.52 -3.87 20.35
N GLU A 306 -7.80 -5.15 20.10
CA GLU A 306 -6.77 -6.15 19.76
C GLU A 306 -6.03 -5.74 18.48
N ARG A 307 -6.77 -5.27 17.46
CA ARG A 307 -6.18 -4.75 16.22
C ARG A 307 -5.29 -3.54 16.46
N ARG A 308 -5.72 -2.58 17.29
CA ARG A 308 -4.91 -1.41 17.69
C ARG A 308 -3.65 -1.80 18.46
N SER A 309 -3.69 -2.89 19.22
CA SER A 309 -2.52 -3.40 19.96
C SER A 309 -1.55 -4.22 19.09
N ASN A 310 -1.97 -4.61 17.89
CA ASN A 310 -1.18 -5.44 16.98
C ASN A 310 -0.09 -4.59 16.32
N LYS A 311 1.16 -4.93 16.61
CA LYS A 311 2.31 -4.14 16.16
C LYS A 311 2.67 -4.47 14.72
N TRP A 312 2.36 -3.54 13.81
CA TRP A 312 2.72 -3.66 12.39
C TRP A 312 4.12 -3.11 12.07
N LEU A 313 4.62 -2.19 12.89
CA LEU A 313 5.92 -1.55 12.71
C LEU A 313 7.09 -2.51 12.43
N PRO A 314 7.27 -3.64 13.16
CA PRO A 314 8.39 -4.55 12.92
C PRO A 314 8.40 -5.19 11.52
N TYR A 315 7.23 -5.30 10.88
CA TYR A 315 7.13 -5.83 9.52
C TYR A 315 7.44 -4.77 8.46
N LEU A 316 7.27 -3.49 8.79
CA LEU A 316 7.41 -2.36 7.85
C LEU A 316 8.80 -1.73 7.90
N LEU A 317 9.34 -1.55 9.10
CA LEU A 317 10.63 -0.90 9.34
C LEU A 317 11.56 -1.76 10.19
N PRO A 318 12.88 -1.68 9.94
CA PRO A 318 13.88 -2.31 10.80
C PRO A 318 13.92 -1.63 12.18
N SER A 319 14.40 -2.37 13.18
CA SER A 319 14.80 -1.74 14.44
C SER A 319 15.98 -0.77 14.23
N PRO A 320 16.19 0.23 15.11
CA PRO A 320 17.27 1.20 14.94
C PRO A 320 18.68 0.60 14.76
N GLY A 321 18.96 -0.54 15.40
CA GLY A 321 20.23 -1.25 15.23
C GLY A 321 20.42 -1.95 13.88
N GLN A 322 19.37 -2.06 13.07
CA GLN A 322 19.35 -2.76 11.79
C GLN A 322 19.21 -1.80 10.59
N GLU A 323 19.05 -0.49 10.83
CA GLU A 323 18.95 0.52 9.77
C GLU A 323 20.18 0.51 8.85
N GLY A 324 21.39 0.41 9.42
CA GLY A 324 22.62 0.32 8.64
C GLY A 324 22.72 -0.93 7.75
N TYR A 325 22.13 -2.05 8.19
CA TYR A 325 22.06 -3.26 7.37
C TYR A 325 21.15 -3.06 6.16
N VAL A 326 20.01 -2.38 6.32
CA VAL A 326 19.12 -2.07 5.19
C VAL A 326 19.79 -1.15 4.18
N LEU A 327 20.53 -0.13 4.65
CA LEU A 327 21.29 0.75 3.77
C LEU A 327 22.37 0.00 3.00
N GLN A 328 23.03 -0.98 3.62
CA GLN A 328 24.03 -1.82 2.96
C GLN A 328 23.41 -2.72 1.89
N GLU A 329 22.35 -3.46 2.23
CA GLU A 329 21.69 -4.39 1.29
C GLU A 329 20.98 -3.67 0.14
N SER A 330 20.49 -2.46 0.37
CA SER A 330 19.88 -1.62 -0.67
C SER A 330 20.91 -0.90 -1.56
N GLY A 331 22.20 -1.11 -1.34
CA GLY A 331 23.27 -0.45 -2.11
C GLY A 331 23.38 1.05 -1.84
N MET A 332 22.84 1.52 -0.71
CA MET A 332 22.85 2.92 -0.27
C MET A 332 23.98 3.24 0.72
N ALA A 333 24.74 2.23 1.14
CA ALA A 333 25.98 2.43 1.88
C ALA A 333 27.06 3.00 0.96
N GLY A 334 27.59 4.19 1.30
CA GLY A 334 28.73 4.77 0.61
C GLY A 334 29.99 3.89 0.75
N PRO A 335 30.98 4.04 -0.15
CA PRO A 335 32.23 3.29 -0.05
C PRO A 335 32.89 3.55 1.30
N VAL A 336 33.25 2.46 1.98
CA VAL A 336 33.94 2.45 3.28
C VAL A 336 35.40 2.85 3.07
N GLU A 337 35.67 4.09 2.65
CA GLU A 337 37.04 4.62 2.57
C GLU A 337 37.09 6.12 2.93
N SER A 338 37.62 6.39 4.12
CA SER A 338 38.45 7.57 4.45
C SER A 338 38.02 8.92 3.85
N SER A 339 36.97 9.51 4.39
CA SER A 339 36.78 10.98 4.37
C SER A 339 36.05 11.42 5.64
N PRO A 340 36.67 12.20 6.54
CA PRO A 340 36.05 12.69 7.78
C PRO A 340 35.00 13.80 7.54
N SER A 341 34.43 13.90 6.33
CA SER A 341 33.58 15.00 5.88
C SER A 341 32.14 14.59 5.55
N THR A 342 31.70 13.36 5.83
CA THR A 342 30.27 13.04 5.86
C THR A 342 29.67 13.84 7.01
N ARG A 343 29.05 14.97 6.67
CA ARG A 343 28.55 15.94 7.64
C ARG A 343 27.54 15.25 8.58
N PRO A 344 27.50 15.62 9.86
CA PRO A 344 26.53 15.11 10.84
C PRO A 344 25.07 15.54 10.55
N THR A 345 24.76 16.09 9.37
CA THR A 345 23.43 16.60 8.98
C THR A 345 22.54 15.57 8.28
N ASP A 346 23.10 14.51 7.71
CA ASP A 346 22.32 13.54 6.90
C ASP A 346 21.73 12.42 7.78
N ALA A 347 22.41 12.09 8.88
CA ALA A 347 21.90 11.20 9.91
C ALA A 347 20.66 11.75 10.63
N PRO A 348 20.61 13.02 11.11
CA PRO A 348 19.44 13.53 11.83
C PRO A 348 18.21 13.76 10.93
N SER A 349 18.38 14.12 9.66
CA SER A 349 17.25 14.31 8.74
C SER A 349 16.61 12.97 8.36
N LEU A 350 17.42 11.97 7.99
CA LEU A 350 16.94 10.60 7.75
C LEU A 350 16.30 10.01 9.01
N ARG A 351 16.93 10.22 10.17
CA ARG A 351 16.40 9.73 11.45
C ARG A 351 15.04 10.33 11.76
N ARG A 352 14.87 11.64 11.57
CA ARG A 352 13.58 12.33 11.76
C ARG A 352 12.49 11.77 10.85
N LEU A 353 12.79 11.49 9.58
CA LEU A 353 11.83 10.86 8.66
C LEU A 353 11.44 9.45 9.13
N LEU A 354 12.39 8.64 9.60
CA LEU A 354 12.11 7.30 10.10
C LEU A 354 11.33 7.31 11.42
N ASP A 355 11.64 8.24 12.33
CA ASP A 355 10.90 8.41 13.58
C ASP A 355 9.47 8.88 13.28
N GLU A 356 9.27 9.88 12.41
CA GLU A 356 7.93 10.34 11.99
C GLU A 356 7.13 9.22 11.29
N THR A 357 7.80 8.41 10.47
CA THR A 357 7.18 7.22 9.85
C THR A 357 6.76 6.19 10.90
N SER A 358 7.60 5.96 11.91
CA SER A 358 7.31 5.01 12.99
C SER A 358 6.11 5.48 13.81
N ASP A 359 6.06 6.77 14.14
CA ASP A 359 4.93 7.39 14.86
C ASP A 359 3.63 7.28 14.05
N LEU A 360 3.69 7.51 12.73
CA LEU A 360 2.54 7.34 11.83
C LEU A 360 2.07 5.89 11.76
N ILE A 361 2.99 4.92 11.69
CA ILE A 361 2.65 3.49 11.63
C ILE A 361 2.01 3.00 12.94
N ASP A 362 2.52 3.43 14.09
CA ASP A 362 1.97 3.06 15.40
C ASP A 362 0.70 3.85 15.77
N SER A 363 0.27 4.78 14.91
CA SER A 363 -0.92 5.60 15.14
C SER A 363 -2.24 4.81 14.98
N PRO A 364 -3.31 5.15 15.72
CA PRO A 364 -4.63 4.54 15.52
C PRO A 364 -5.20 4.71 14.09
N PRO A 365 -5.07 5.87 13.41
CA PRO A 365 -5.51 6.04 12.03
C PRO A 365 -4.86 5.04 11.06
N PHE A 366 -3.57 4.73 11.22
CA PHE A 366 -2.90 3.73 10.38
C PHE A 366 -3.57 2.36 10.50
N THR A 367 -3.84 1.90 11.72
CA THR A 367 -4.49 0.60 11.95
C THR A 367 -5.91 0.57 11.40
N HIS A 368 -6.64 1.67 11.52
CA HIS A 368 -7.99 1.81 10.99
C HIS A 368 -7.98 1.69 9.45
N VAL A 369 -7.15 2.50 8.78
CA VAL A 369 -7.05 2.48 7.31
C VAL A 369 -6.56 1.11 6.83
N LEU A 370 -5.54 0.52 7.47
CA LEU A 370 -5.07 -0.82 7.14
C LEU A 370 -6.20 -1.85 7.20
N THR A 371 -7.07 -1.78 8.22
CA THR A 371 -8.23 -2.67 8.34
C THR A 371 -9.16 -2.52 7.12
N LEU A 372 -9.46 -1.29 6.70
CA LEU A 372 -10.30 -1.01 5.53
C LEU A 372 -9.67 -1.49 4.22
N LEU A 373 -8.35 -1.32 4.06
CA LEU A 373 -7.64 -1.83 2.86
C LEU A 373 -7.69 -3.36 2.79
N LEU A 374 -7.48 -4.02 3.94
CA LEU A 374 -7.58 -5.48 4.04
C LEU A 374 -9.02 -5.94 3.76
N ASP A 375 -10.03 -5.25 4.30
CA ASP A 375 -11.44 -5.53 4.01
C ASP A 375 -11.72 -5.45 2.50
N ALA A 376 -11.25 -4.41 1.82
CA ALA A 376 -11.40 -4.27 0.36
C ALA A 376 -10.70 -5.40 -0.41
N GLY A 377 -9.45 -5.72 -0.06
CA GLY A 377 -8.66 -6.76 -0.71
C GLY A 377 -9.24 -8.17 -0.53
N PHE A 378 -9.62 -8.53 0.70
CA PHE A 378 -10.23 -9.82 1.01
C PHE A 378 -11.64 -9.95 0.44
N SER A 379 -12.46 -8.89 0.47
CA SER A 379 -13.80 -8.90 -0.14
C SER A 379 -13.69 -9.10 -1.65
N HIS A 380 -12.71 -8.46 -2.32
CA HIS A 380 -12.47 -8.70 -3.74
C HIS A 380 -12.05 -10.14 -4.03
N LEU A 381 -11.17 -10.73 -3.20
CA LEU A 381 -10.76 -12.13 -3.35
C LEU A 381 -11.94 -13.10 -3.18
N ILE A 382 -12.71 -12.96 -2.08
CA ILE A 382 -13.73 -13.95 -1.69
C ILE A 382 -15.04 -13.73 -2.44
N ASP A 383 -15.59 -12.52 -2.37
CA ASP A 383 -16.96 -12.22 -2.82
C ASP A 383 -17.05 -11.95 -4.32
N ASN A 384 -15.91 -11.63 -4.96
CA ASN A 384 -15.85 -11.43 -6.41
C ASN A 384 -15.15 -12.61 -7.09
N LYS A 385 -13.85 -12.80 -6.85
CA LYS A 385 -13.04 -13.75 -7.62
C LYS A 385 -13.38 -15.20 -7.29
N LEU A 386 -13.45 -15.58 -6.02
CA LEU A 386 -13.78 -16.95 -5.61
C LEU A 386 -15.24 -17.27 -5.93
N ALA A 387 -16.17 -16.39 -5.56
CA ALA A 387 -17.60 -16.53 -5.86
C ALA A 387 -17.86 -16.81 -7.36
N HIS A 388 -17.25 -16.02 -8.25
CA HIS A 388 -17.44 -16.20 -9.69
C HIS A 388 -16.67 -17.40 -10.26
N LEU A 389 -15.40 -17.59 -9.88
CA LEU A 389 -14.50 -18.53 -10.56
C LEU A 389 -14.54 -19.94 -9.98
N ALA A 390 -14.78 -20.11 -8.68
CA ALA A 390 -14.88 -21.41 -8.02
C ALA A 390 -16.33 -21.85 -7.84
N TYR A 391 -17.22 -20.93 -7.43
CA TYR A 391 -18.61 -21.21 -7.10
C TYR A 391 -19.58 -20.93 -8.26
N LYS A 392 -19.10 -20.35 -9.38
CA LYS A 392 -19.88 -20.05 -10.60
C LYS A 392 -21.10 -19.16 -10.34
N LEU A 393 -21.03 -18.32 -9.30
CA LEU A 393 -22.08 -17.34 -9.03
C LEU A 393 -21.98 -16.18 -10.04
N PRO A 394 -23.11 -15.65 -10.52
CA PRO A 394 -23.09 -14.51 -11.42
C PRO A 394 -22.50 -13.28 -10.72
N PRO A 395 -21.79 -12.39 -11.45
CA PRO A 395 -21.33 -11.14 -10.87
C PRO A 395 -22.54 -10.29 -10.44
N VAL A 396 -22.42 -9.59 -9.31
CA VAL A 396 -23.50 -8.78 -8.70
C VAL A 396 -24.08 -7.75 -9.69
N SER A 397 -23.34 -7.36 -10.72
CA SER A 397 -23.74 -6.41 -11.76
C SER A 397 -24.53 -7.01 -12.95
N ALA A 398 -24.76 -8.33 -13.00
CA ALA A 398 -25.49 -8.95 -14.11
C ALA A 398 -27.01 -8.70 -14.00
N SER A 399 -27.54 -7.92 -14.96
CA SER A 399 -28.95 -7.51 -15.03
C SER A 399 -29.96 -8.65 -14.83
N LEU A 400 -31.08 -8.35 -14.15
CA LEU A 400 -32.25 -9.20 -13.85
C LEU A 400 -33.02 -9.76 -15.07
N ALA A 401 -32.44 -9.76 -16.27
CA ALA A 401 -33.13 -10.08 -17.52
C ALA A 401 -32.93 -11.51 -18.04
N ARG A 402 -32.17 -12.35 -17.35
CA ARG A 402 -31.99 -13.77 -17.74
C ARG A 402 -32.60 -14.66 -16.68
N ILE A 403 -33.52 -15.52 -17.10
CA ILE A 403 -34.04 -16.63 -16.29
C ILE A 403 -32.82 -17.44 -15.84
N GLN A 404 -32.40 -17.23 -14.60
CA GLN A 404 -31.28 -17.91 -13.95
C GLN A 404 -31.92 -18.80 -12.90
N GLU A 405 -31.59 -20.10 -12.90
CA GLU A 405 -31.91 -20.98 -11.77
C GLU A 405 -31.52 -20.26 -10.48
N ILE A 406 -32.48 -20.12 -9.56
CA ILE A 406 -32.26 -19.54 -8.24
C ILE A 406 -31.41 -20.54 -7.46
N ILE A 407 -30.12 -20.57 -7.76
CA ILE A 407 -29.14 -21.09 -6.81
C ILE A 407 -29.14 -20.06 -5.70
N ASN A 408 -29.76 -20.39 -4.57
CA ASN A 408 -29.59 -19.59 -3.36
C ASN A 408 -28.08 -19.44 -3.15
N PRO A 409 -27.54 -18.20 -3.10
CA PRO A 409 -26.10 -17.98 -2.94
C PRO A 409 -25.53 -18.70 -1.71
N GLU A 410 -26.37 -18.91 -0.70
CA GLU A 410 -26.04 -19.62 0.55
C GLU A 410 -25.81 -21.12 0.36
N ASP A 411 -26.41 -21.74 -0.67
CA ASP A 411 -26.31 -23.17 -0.95
C ASP A 411 -25.22 -23.52 -1.98
N ALA A 412 -24.58 -22.51 -2.58
CA ALA A 412 -23.55 -22.70 -3.58
C ALA A 412 -22.33 -23.42 -2.98
N LYS A 413 -22.07 -24.63 -3.48
CA LYS A 413 -20.95 -25.49 -3.06
C LYS A 413 -19.94 -25.65 -4.18
N ALA A 414 -18.67 -25.63 -3.82
CA ALA A 414 -17.57 -25.95 -4.71
C ALA A 414 -16.61 -26.92 -4.01
N LYS A 415 -15.99 -27.80 -4.79
CA LYS A 415 -14.89 -28.63 -4.30
C LYS A 415 -13.78 -27.72 -3.80
N VAL A 416 -13.23 -28.02 -2.62
CA VAL A 416 -12.10 -27.25 -2.05
C VAL A 416 -10.96 -27.14 -3.07
N ALA A 417 -10.62 -28.23 -3.77
CA ALA A 417 -9.62 -28.23 -4.84
C ALA A 417 -9.84 -27.17 -5.94
N ASN A 418 -11.08 -26.84 -6.30
CA ASN A 418 -11.37 -25.77 -7.27
C ASN A 418 -11.03 -24.40 -6.68
N SER A 419 -11.41 -24.16 -5.42
CA SER A 419 -11.07 -22.93 -4.70
C SER A 419 -9.54 -22.77 -4.57
N LEU A 420 -8.81 -23.86 -4.29
CA LEU A 420 -7.33 -23.84 -4.23
C LEU A 420 -6.70 -23.41 -5.57
N ALA A 421 -7.20 -23.93 -6.69
CA ALA A 421 -6.74 -23.51 -8.01
C ALA A 421 -6.99 -22.02 -8.26
N VAL A 422 -8.13 -21.48 -7.81
CA VAL A 422 -8.40 -20.04 -7.88
C VAL A 422 -7.47 -19.24 -6.97
N PHE A 423 -7.22 -19.67 -5.73
CA PHE A 423 -6.24 -19.02 -4.84
C PHE A 423 -4.85 -18.96 -5.46
N CYS A 424 -4.37 -20.05 -6.07
CA CYS A 424 -3.08 -20.06 -6.77
C CYS A 424 -3.02 -19.02 -7.91
N ARG A 425 -4.07 -18.95 -8.74
CA ARG A 425 -4.14 -17.98 -9.83
C ARG A 425 -4.22 -16.56 -9.30
N GLN A 426 -5.06 -16.32 -8.29
CA GLN A 426 -5.24 -15.00 -7.71
C GLN A 426 -3.99 -14.52 -6.99
N ALA A 427 -3.18 -15.39 -6.39
CA ALA A 427 -1.88 -14.99 -5.85
C ALA A 427 -1.02 -14.27 -6.90
N HIS A 428 -0.94 -14.78 -8.13
CA HIS A 428 -0.22 -14.10 -9.19
C HIS A 428 -0.87 -12.76 -9.59
N SER A 429 -2.20 -12.70 -9.64
CA SER A 429 -2.93 -11.46 -9.94
C SER A 429 -2.78 -10.39 -8.85
N ILE A 430 -2.76 -10.78 -7.57
CA ILE A 430 -2.55 -9.86 -6.44
C ILE A 430 -1.13 -9.28 -6.49
N GLY A 431 -0.15 -10.11 -6.85
CA GLY A 431 1.26 -9.72 -6.91
C GLY A 431 1.72 -9.15 -8.26
N ALA A 432 0.81 -8.92 -9.20
CA ALA A 432 1.14 -8.40 -10.54
C ALA A 432 1.49 -6.90 -10.47
N GLY A 433 2.55 -6.52 -11.19
CA GLY A 433 3.02 -5.13 -11.28
C GLY A 433 2.32 -4.28 -12.34
N ASP A 434 1.38 -4.84 -13.08
CA ASP A 434 0.61 -4.18 -14.13
C ASP A 434 -0.88 -4.51 -14.02
N SER A 435 -1.74 -3.52 -14.30
CA SER A 435 -3.20 -3.67 -14.29
C SER A 435 -3.77 -4.41 -13.06
N ASN A 436 -3.28 -4.04 -11.87
CA ASN A 436 -3.62 -4.74 -10.63
C ASN A 436 -5.01 -4.33 -10.11
N GLU A 437 -6.00 -5.20 -10.33
CA GLU A 437 -7.38 -4.99 -9.87
C GLU A 437 -7.51 -4.89 -8.34
N TYR A 438 -6.64 -5.59 -7.59
CA TYR A 438 -6.65 -5.55 -6.12
C TYR A 438 -6.18 -4.19 -5.61
N LEU A 439 -5.09 -3.66 -6.18
CA LEU A 439 -4.62 -2.31 -5.86
C LEU A 439 -5.70 -1.27 -6.20
N THR A 440 -6.37 -1.42 -7.35
CA THR A 440 -7.48 -0.54 -7.73
C THR A 440 -8.58 -0.53 -6.66
N LYS A 441 -8.95 -1.71 -6.13
CA LYS A 441 -9.95 -1.80 -5.04
C LYS A 441 -9.48 -1.25 -3.71
N ILE A 442 -8.19 -1.36 -3.41
CA ILE A 442 -7.59 -0.74 -2.23
C ILE A 442 -7.57 0.78 -2.36
N GLU A 443 -7.34 1.31 -3.56
CA GLU A 443 -7.32 2.76 -3.83
C GLU A 443 -8.70 3.42 -3.85
N GLU A 444 -9.77 2.64 -4.05
CA GLU A 444 -11.16 3.13 -3.91
C GLU A 444 -11.53 3.47 -2.44
N VAL A 445 -10.72 3.09 -1.46
CA VAL A 445 -10.94 3.38 -0.04
C VAL A 445 -10.68 4.86 0.26
N LYS A 446 -11.74 5.62 0.54
CA LYS A 446 -11.64 7.09 0.79
C LYS A 446 -10.74 7.45 1.96
N ASP A 447 -10.74 6.63 3.01
CA ASP A 447 -9.93 6.83 4.21
C ASP A 447 -8.42 6.74 3.92
N LEU A 448 -8.01 6.05 2.84
CA LEU A 448 -6.62 6.05 2.39
C LEU A 448 -6.19 7.41 1.86
N GLU A 449 -7.02 8.04 1.02
CA GLU A 449 -6.75 9.38 0.49
C GLU A 449 -6.81 10.43 1.61
N ALA A 450 -7.77 10.30 2.53
CA ALA A 450 -7.88 11.18 3.69
C ALA A 450 -6.63 11.07 4.59
N PHE A 451 -6.19 9.84 4.90
CA PHE A 451 -4.96 9.60 5.66
C PHE A 451 -3.73 10.18 4.94
N ALA A 452 -3.60 9.95 3.63
CA ALA A 452 -2.52 10.51 2.83
C ALA A 452 -2.52 12.05 2.86
N ALA A 453 -3.69 12.69 2.79
CA ALA A 453 -3.83 14.14 2.89
C ALA A 453 -3.42 14.67 4.26
N VAL A 454 -3.76 13.97 5.34
CA VAL A 454 -3.31 14.32 6.70
C VAL A 454 -1.79 14.20 6.81
N VAL A 455 -1.19 13.11 6.32
CA VAL A 455 0.28 12.96 6.33
C VAL A 455 0.95 14.08 5.53
N TYR A 456 0.45 14.36 4.32
CA TYR A 456 0.99 15.40 3.43
C TYR A 456 0.88 16.80 4.03
N SER A 457 -0.16 17.08 4.82
CA SER A 457 -0.42 18.41 5.37
C SER A 457 -0.05 18.62 6.83
N SER A 458 0.24 17.55 7.56
CA SER A 458 0.69 17.63 8.95
C SER A 458 1.97 18.46 9.07
N HIS A 459 2.12 19.21 10.16
CA HIS A 459 3.32 19.99 10.48
C HIS A 459 3.68 21.16 9.55
N PHE A 460 2.83 21.58 8.60
CA PHE A 460 3.07 22.78 7.79
C PHE A 460 3.34 24.04 8.64
N GLU A 461 2.66 24.19 9.77
CA GLU A 461 2.81 25.36 10.67
C GLU A 461 4.12 25.33 11.46
N PHE A 462 4.55 24.16 11.95
CA PHE A 462 5.75 24.04 12.79
C PHE A 462 7.04 24.22 11.98
N GLU A 463 7.07 23.72 10.75
CA GLU A 463 8.22 23.87 9.84
C GLU A 463 8.34 25.29 9.29
N ALA A 464 7.21 25.98 9.05
CA ALA A 464 7.20 27.39 8.70
C ALA A 464 7.72 28.29 9.85
N ILE A 465 7.28 28.03 11.09
CA ILE A 465 7.70 28.81 12.28
C ILE A 465 9.18 28.58 12.61
N SER A 466 9.68 27.34 12.51
CA SER A 466 11.09 27.05 12.75
C SER A 466 11.99 27.73 11.70
N HIS A 467 11.53 27.88 10.46
CA HIS A 467 12.25 28.65 9.44
C HIS A 467 12.21 30.16 9.72
N ASP A 468 11.07 30.73 10.13
CA ASP A 468 10.97 32.15 10.55
C ASP A 468 11.88 32.47 11.74
N VAL A 469 11.99 31.55 12.71
CA VAL A 469 12.90 31.68 13.87
C VAL A 469 14.36 31.56 13.45
N VAL A 470 14.71 30.63 12.55
CA VAL A 470 16.08 30.50 12.01
C VAL A 470 16.47 31.71 11.17
N GLN A 471 15.54 32.28 10.41
CA GLN A 471 15.78 33.44 9.55
C GLN A 471 15.83 34.75 10.37
N GLN A 472 15.02 34.87 11.45
CA GLN A 472 15.18 35.92 12.45
C GLN A 472 16.51 35.79 13.21
N ALA A 473 16.91 34.60 13.62
CA ALA A 473 18.20 34.37 14.29
C ALA A 473 19.37 34.73 13.35
N ALA A 474 19.33 34.33 12.08
CA ALA A 474 20.33 34.68 11.08
C ALA A 474 20.38 36.19 10.79
N SER A 475 19.24 36.89 10.85
CA SER A 475 19.19 38.36 10.70
C SER A 475 19.72 39.13 11.92
N LEU A 476 19.72 38.49 13.10
CA LEU A 476 20.21 39.07 14.35
C LEU A 476 21.70 38.78 14.61
N THR A 477 22.26 37.70 14.05
CA THR A 477 23.68 37.34 14.16
C THR A 477 24.48 37.78 12.94
N GLY A 478 24.48 39.08 12.66
CA GLY A 478 25.59 39.68 11.93
C GLY A 478 26.77 39.81 12.87
N VAL A 479 27.63 38.78 12.95
CA VAL A 479 29.06 38.76 13.38
C VAL A 479 29.43 37.38 13.99
N GLN A 480 30.32 36.69 13.26
CA GLN A 480 31.44 35.82 13.64
C GLN A 480 31.37 34.91 14.89
N ASP A 481 31.55 33.60 14.62
CA ASP A 481 32.02 32.51 15.47
C ASP A 481 32.25 32.82 16.96
N SER A 482 31.37 32.28 17.81
CA SER A 482 31.81 31.68 19.08
C SER A 482 30.71 30.81 19.69
N TYR A 483 31.10 29.56 19.96
CA TYR A 483 30.37 28.54 20.71
C TYR A 483 29.90 29.10 22.07
N VAL A 484 28.59 29.02 22.36
CA VAL A 484 28.10 29.08 23.74
C VAL A 484 26.96 28.06 23.91
N ASP A 485 27.28 27.03 24.68
CA ASP A 485 26.36 26.05 25.26
C ASP A 485 25.38 26.76 26.22
N LEU A 486 24.08 26.67 25.94
CA LEU A 486 23.03 27.09 26.86
C LEU A 486 21.94 26.02 26.91
N GLY A 487 22.05 25.18 27.94
CA GLY A 487 21.00 24.24 28.34
C GLY A 487 19.69 24.97 28.62
N ILE A 488 18.61 24.51 27.99
CA ILE A 488 17.25 24.94 28.28
C ILE A 488 16.41 23.72 28.65
N SER A 489 15.83 23.84 29.84
CA SER A 489 15.01 22.87 30.55
C SER A 489 13.70 22.52 29.82
N ARG A 490 13.32 21.26 29.96
CA ARG A 490 12.03 20.63 29.59
C ARG A 490 10.81 21.31 30.21
N PRO A 491 9.69 21.51 29.47
CA PRO A 491 8.35 21.56 30.06
C PRO A 491 7.35 20.62 29.28
N PRO A 492 6.03 20.58 29.56
CA PRO A 492 5.39 19.45 30.23
C PRO A 492 4.49 18.56 29.33
N THR A 493 4.12 17.43 29.92
CA THR A 493 3.30 16.27 29.50
C THR A 493 2.21 16.43 28.42
N ALA A 494 2.22 15.43 27.51
CA ALA A 494 1.48 15.26 26.25
C ALA A 494 -0.03 14.91 26.34
N GLU A 495 -0.65 14.95 27.52
CA GLU A 495 -2.07 14.52 27.65
C GLU A 495 -3.07 15.62 27.25
N GLY A 496 -2.66 16.89 27.21
CA GLY A 496 -3.53 18.00 26.81
C GLY A 496 -3.64 18.21 25.30
N GLU A 497 -2.57 17.94 24.55
CA GLU A 497 -2.52 18.17 23.09
C GLU A 497 -3.30 17.11 22.31
N GLN A 498 -3.35 15.86 22.79
CA GLN A 498 -4.13 14.79 22.14
C GLN A 498 -5.64 15.07 22.18
N ALA A 499 -6.16 15.59 23.30
CA ALA A 499 -7.58 15.94 23.42
C ALA A 499 -7.97 17.15 22.57
N GLU A 500 -7.03 18.08 22.33
CA GLU A 500 -7.28 19.24 21.46
C GLU A 500 -7.19 18.87 19.96
N LEU A 501 -6.32 17.91 19.60
CA LEU A 501 -6.23 17.33 18.26
C LEU A 501 -7.47 16.50 17.91
N GLU A 502 -7.94 15.62 18.80
CA GLU A 502 -9.17 14.83 18.57
C GLU A 502 -10.39 15.74 18.38
N LYS A 503 -10.48 16.83 19.16
CA LYS A 503 -11.59 17.79 19.04
C LYS A 503 -11.55 18.57 17.73
N LYS A 504 -10.36 18.93 17.24
CA LYS A 504 -10.17 19.62 15.94
C LYS A 504 -10.42 18.69 14.75
N VAL A 505 -10.11 17.39 14.88
CA VAL A 505 -10.40 16.37 13.85
C VAL A 505 -11.90 16.17 13.70
N VAL A 506 -12.65 16.05 14.80
CA VAL A 506 -14.12 15.92 14.77
C VAL A 506 -14.80 17.18 14.20
N GLU A 507 -14.33 18.36 14.57
CA GLU A 507 -14.85 19.64 14.03
C GLU A 507 -14.57 19.80 12.52
N PHE A 508 -13.43 19.29 12.06
CA PHE A 508 -13.07 19.28 10.64
C PHE A 508 -13.89 18.25 9.84
N GLU A 509 -14.12 17.05 10.36
CA GLU A 509 -14.97 16.02 9.72
C GLU A 509 -16.42 16.50 9.57
N GLU A 510 -16.98 17.17 10.58
CA GLU A 510 -18.32 17.77 10.47
C GLU A 510 -18.39 18.90 9.45
N ALA A 511 -17.33 19.73 9.35
CA ALA A 511 -17.25 20.80 8.36
C ALA A 511 -17.11 20.26 6.93
N TRP A 512 -16.34 19.18 6.77
CA TRP A 512 -16.12 18.51 5.48
C TRP A 512 -17.37 17.74 5.01
N GLY A 513 -18.07 17.05 5.92
CA GLY A 513 -19.35 16.40 5.62
C GLY A 513 -20.46 17.38 5.22
N LYS A 514 -20.48 18.59 5.80
CA LYS A 514 -21.42 19.67 5.39
C LYS A 514 -21.07 20.27 4.03
N ALA A 515 -19.81 20.23 3.61
CA ALA A 515 -19.39 20.71 2.30
C ALA A 515 -19.79 19.74 1.18
N LEU A 516 -19.63 18.43 1.38
CA LEU A 516 -20.05 17.40 0.42
C LEU A 516 -21.58 17.37 0.22
N ASN A 517 -22.36 17.47 1.30
CA ASN A 517 -23.83 17.46 1.20
C ASN A 517 -24.43 18.70 0.51
N LYS A 518 -23.62 19.74 0.25
CA LYS A 518 -24.07 20.97 -0.41
C LYS A 518 -23.91 20.93 -1.93
N GLU A 519 -23.12 19.99 -2.46
CA GLU A 519 -22.96 19.78 -3.90
C GLU A 519 -24.04 18.87 -4.51
N ASP A 520 -24.68 18.01 -3.71
CA ASP A 520 -25.78 17.11 -4.16
C ASP A 520 -27.18 17.78 -4.18
N GLY A 521 -27.26 19.07 -3.87
CA GLY A 521 -28.52 19.83 -3.76
C GLY A 521 -28.88 20.71 -4.96
N ILE A 522 -28.16 20.61 -6.08
CA ILE A 522 -28.47 21.36 -7.31
C ILE A 522 -28.80 20.35 -8.42
N ALA A 523 -30.04 19.88 -8.40
CA ALA A 523 -30.76 19.34 -9.55
C ALA A 523 -32.06 20.13 -9.72
#